data_AF-A0A060WT28-F1
#
_entry.id   AF-A0A060WT28-F1
#
_cell.length_a   1.000
_cell.length_b   1.000
_cell.length_c   1.000
_cell.angle_alpha   90.00
_cell.angle_beta   90.00
_cell.angle_gamma   90.00
#
_symmetry.space_group_name_H-M   'P 1'
#
loop_
_entity.id
_entity.type
_entity.pdbx_description
1 polymer ?
#
loop_
_entity_poly.entity_id
_entity_poly.type
_entity_poly.pdbx_seq_one_letter_code
_entity_poly.pdbx_strand_id
1 'polypeptide(L)'
;MESEVFTPLLEQFLLTPLVAWVKAAGHSSGNDGTKLSEYIELLDGIYLNEIMLEINPKATVQRTNKKVNNDSTLRIQNLSILIRQIKSYYQETLQQLVAMPLPNVLVLGRNPLSEQGLEEMRKLLLLLLGCAVQCEKKEEYIERIQTLDFDTKAAIASHIQEVTHNQENVVDLQWLEGGDLPPEDLDSFSRNMAFHLKRLVDERDDQLEVHV
;
A
#
# COMPACT_ATOMS: atom_id res chain seq x y z
N MET A 1 16.51 17.29 -20.55
CA MET A 1 15.93 18.27 -19.62
C MET A 1 14.94 17.63 -18.63
N GLU A 2 14.42 16.42 -18.89
CA GLU A 2 13.54 15.68 -17.96
C GLU A 2 14.28 15.02 -16.77
N SER A 3 15.59 14.76 -16.87
CA SER A 3 16.34 14.04 -15.83
C SER A 3 16.64 14.86 -14.57
N GLU A 4 16.66 16.21 -14.66
CA GLU A 4 16.98 17.08 -13.52
C GLU A 4 15.75 17.44 -12.66
N VAL A 5 14.55 17.41 -13.25
CA VAL A 5 13.28 17.74 -12.57
C VAL A 5 12.75 16.56 -11.76
N PHE A 6 13.18 15.33 -12.09
CA PHE A 6 12.69 14.12 -11.44
C PHE A 6 13.42 13.78 -10.14
N THR A 7 14.70 14.17 -10.00
CA THR A 7 15.49 13.93 -8.78
C THR A 7 14.83 14.53 -7.53
N PRO A 8 14.32 15.78 -7.55
CA PRO A 8 13.63 16.37 -6.40
C PRO A 8 12.36 15.62 -5.98
N LEU A 9 11.53 15.15 -6.92
CA LEU A 9 10.30 14.42 -6.60
C LEU A 9 10.61 13.07 -5.94
N LEU A 10 11.61 12.35 -6.47
CA LEU A 10 12.06 11.10 -5.89
C LEU A 10 12.65 11.31 -4.48
N GLU A 11 13.47 12.34 -4.32
CA GLU A 11 14.07 12.69 -3.03
C GLU A 11 12.99 13.02 -1.98
N GLN A 12 11.99 13.82 -2.36
CA GLN A 12 10.85 14.12 -1.49
C GLN A 12 10.06 12.86 -1.14
N PHE A 13 9.82 11.98 -2.11
CA PHE A 13 9.14 10.70 -1.87
C PHE A 13 9.89 9.83 -0.85
N LEU A 14 11.22 9.74 -0.95
CA LEU A 14 12.04 8.94 -0.03
C LEU A 14 12.12 9.51 1.39
N LEU A 15 11.77 10.78 1.57
CA LEU A 15 11.62 11.43 2.88
C LEU A 15 10.22 11.26 3.46
N THR A 16 9.29 10.61 2.76
CA THR A 16 7.92 10.44 3.25
C THR A 16 7.88 9.51 4.47
N PRO A 17 6.90 9.70 5.37
CA PRO A 17 6.69 8.82 6.52
C PRO A 17 6.44 7.37 6.11
N LEU A 18 5.88 7.15 4.92
CA LEU A 18 5.64 5.81 4.38
C LEU A 18 6.94 5.07 4.06
N VAL A 19 7.93 5.75 3.48
CA VAL A 19 9.25 5.15 3.26
C VAL A 19 9.98 4.94 4.58
N ALA A 20 9.82 5.85 5.54
CA ALA A 20 10.42 5.74 6.87
C ALA A 20 9.91 4.50 7.64
N TRP A 21 8.60 4.23 7.62
CA TRP A 21 8.06 3.03 8.29
C TRP A 21 8.59 1.75 7.65
N VAL A 22 8.66 1.68 6.31
CA VAL A 22 9.13 0.48 5.58
C VAL A 22 10.56 0.13 6.01
N LYS A 23 11.42 1.15 6.07
CA LYS A 23 12.80 0.99 6.54
C LYS A 23 12.89 0.54 8.00
N ALA A 24 12.01 1.05 8.86
CA ALA A 24 11.94 0.64 10.25
C ALA A 24 11.36 -0.79 10.42
N ALA A 25 10.46 -1.20 9.52
CA ALA A 25 9.73 -2.45 9.59
C ALA A 25 10.52 -3.65 9.10
N GLY A 26 11.46 -3.51 8.18
CA GLY A 26 12.38 -4.60 7.82
C GLY A 26 13.80 -4.36 8.31
N HIS A 27 14.69 -5.29 8.00
CA HIS A 27 16.12 -5.18 8.31
C HIS A 27 16.90 -4.49 7.19
N SER A 28 16.31 -3.48 6.51
CA SER A 28 17.00 -2.85 5.38
C SER A 28 18.30 -2.25 5.92
N SER A 29 19.41 -2.82 5.47
CA SER A 29 20.74 -2.38 5.83
C SER A 29 20.87 -1.01 5.21
N GLY A 30 20.79 0.05 6.02
CA GLY A 30 20.88 1.44 5.58
C GLY A 30 22.08 1.59 4.64
N ASN A 31 21.81 1.50 3.35
CA ASN A 31 22.87 1.37 2.36
C ASN A 31 23.27 2.80 2.01
N ASP A 32 24.57 3.10 2.00
CA ASP A 32 25.16 4.36 1.51
C ASP A 32 25.00 4.53 -0.02
N GLY A 33 23.96 3.91 -0.59
CA GLY A 33 23.63 3.93 -2.00
C GLY A 33 22.97 5.23 -2.43
N THR A 34 22.84 5.40 -3.74
CA THR A 34 22.10 6.50 -4.33
C THR A 34 20.60 6.45 -3.95
N LYS A 35 19.92 7.60 -3.98
CA LYS A 35 18.46 7.68 -3.82
C LYS A 35 17.71 6.81 -4.84
N LEU A 36 18.25 6.68 -6.05
CA LEU A 36 17.70 5.80 -7.06
C LEU A 36 17.78 4.32 -6.66
N SER A 37 18.90 3.86 -6.11
CA SER A 37 19.03 2.47 -5.64
C SER A 37 18.09 2.16 -4.47
N GLU A 38 17.92 3.12 -3.56
CA GLU A 38 16.99 3.00 -2.43
C GLU A 38 15.54 2.82 -2.92
N TYR A 39 15.13 3.58 -3.93
CA TYR A 39 13.82 3.41 -4.54
C TYR A 39 13.69 2.10 -5.34
N ILE A 40 14.74 1.67 -6.04
CA ILE A 40 14.74 0.41 -6.79
C ILE A 40 14.53 -0.80 -5.87
N GLU A 41 15.07 -0.78 -4.64
CA GLU A 41 14.89 -1.84 -3.63
C GLU A 41 13.41 -1.98 -3.20
N LEU A 42 12.68 -0.87 -3.11
CA LEU A 42 11.22 -0.91 -2.89
C LEU A 42 10.50 -1.43 -4.14
N LEU A 43 10.94 -0.91 -5.29
CA LEU A 43 10.25 -1.05 -6.56
C LEU A 43 10.33 -2.46 -7.15
N ASP A 44 11.44 -3.18 -6.96
CA ASP A 44 11.61 -4.55 -7.47
C ASP A 44 10.66 -5.58 -6.84
N GLY A 45 10.01 -5.18 -5.74
CA GLY A 45 9.02 -5.94 -5.00
C GLY A 45 9.60 -7.09 -4.17
N ILE A 46 10.91 -7.33 -4.17
CA ILE A 46 11.51 -8.42 -3.39
C ILE A 46 11.36 -8.11 -1.90
N TYR A 47 11.86 -6.95 -1.47
CA TYR A 47 11.88 -6.55 -0.07
C TYR A 47 10.47 -6.41 0.52
N LEU A 48 9.55 -5.79 -0.23
CA LEU A 48 8.17 -5.61 0.22
C LEU A 48 7.40 -6.94 0.33
N ASN A 49 7.67 -7.92 -0.54
CA ASN A 49 7.11 -9.28 -0.40
C ASN A 49 7.69 -10.01 0.82
N GLU A 50 8.95 -9.76 1.19
CA GLU A 50 9.54 -10.33 2.40
C GLU A 50 8.86 -9.79 3.67
N ILE A 51 8.62 -8.47 3.73
CA ILE A 51 7.81 -7.86 4.80
C ILE A 51 6.41 -8.50 4.85
N MET A 52 5.74 -8.64 3.71
CA MET A 52 4.40 -9.25 3.66
C MET A 52 4.40 -10.71 4.14
N LEU A 53 5.47 -11.46 3.87
CA LEU A 53 5.63 -12.83 4.35
C LEU A 53 5.83 -12.88 5.87
N GLU A 54 6.54 -11.92 6.45
CA GLU A 54 6.67 -11.79 7.91
C GLU A 54 5.34 -11.43 8.58
N ILE A 55 4.54 -10.57 7.92
CA ILE A 55 3.20 -10.17 8.37
C ILE A 55 2.22 -11.35 8.33
N ASN A 56 2.23 -12.14 7.26
CA ASN A 56 1.34 -13.28 7.08
C ASN A 56 2.09 -14.56 6.68
N PRO A 57 2.75 -15.24 7.65
CA PRO A 57 3.54 -16.44 7.37
C PRO A 57 2.68 -17.65 6.95
N LYS A 58 1.36 -17.59 7.19
CA LYS A 58 0.39 -18.63 6.82
C LYS A 58 -0.06 -18.53 5.35
N ALA A 59 0.25 -17.41 4.68
CA ALA A 59 -0.10 -17.21 3.27
C ALA A 59 0.57 -18.27 2.36
N THR A 60 -0.10 -18.60 1.26
CA THR A 60 0.53 -19.40 0.21
C THR A 60 1.73 -18.63 -0.36
N VAL A 61 2.93 -19.16 -0.15
CA VAL A 61 4.17 -18.51 -0.60
C VAL A 61 4.28 -18.63 -2.13
N GLN A 62 4.02 -17.53 -2.83
CA GLN A 62 4.40 -17.38 -4.23
C GLN A 62 5.84 -16.90 -4.32
N ARG A 63 6.66 -17.59 -5.13
CA ARG A 63 8.08 -17.27 -5.25
C ARG A 63 8.27 -15.98 -6.05
N THR A 64 8.88 -14.97 -5.44
CA THR A 64 9.34 -13.77 -6.12
C THR A 64 10.56 -14.04 -6.98
N ASN A 65 10.71 -13.30 -8.07
CA ASN A 65 11.94 -13.24 -8.85
C ASN A 65 13.01 -12.49 -8.05
N LYS A 66 14.09 -13.19 -7.65
CA LYS A 66 15.19 -12.59 -6.85
C LYS A 66 16.23 -11.82 -7.67
N LYS A 67 16.18 -11.92 -9.01
CA LYS A 67 17.11 -11.26 -9.94
C LYS A 67 16.32 -10.42 -10.94
N VAL A 68 15.66 -9.38 -10.45
CA VAL A 68 14.81 -8.50 -11.28
C VAL A 68 15.65 -7.71 -12.28
N ASN A 69 16.85 -7.26 -11.90
CA ASN A 69 17.78 -6.53 -12.78
C ASN A 69 17.12 -5.35 -13.52
N ASN A 70 16.20 -4.66 -12.84
CA ASN A 70 15.38 -3.57 -13.38
C ASN A 70 14.49 -3.96 -14.58
N ASP A 71 14.21 -5.25 -14.79
CA ASP A 71 13.27 -5.75 -15.79
C ASP A 71 11.84 -5.42 -15.39
N SER A 72 11.14 -4.68 -16.25
CA SER A 72 9.76 -4.24 -16.01
C SER A 72 8.77 -5.40 -15.84
N THR A 73 8.95 -6.51 -16.55
CA THR A 73 8.05 -7.67 -16.50
C THR A 73 8.22 -8.41 -15.17
N LEU A 74 9.46 -8.66 -14.77
CA LEU A 74 9.76 -9.32 -13.49
C LEU A 74 9.30 -8.47 -12.31
N ARG A 75 9.45 -7.14 -12.41
CA ARG A 75 8.93 -6.19 -11.43
C ARG A 75 7.40 -6.27 -11.33
N ILE A 76 6.71 -6.19 -12.46
CA ILE A 76 5.23 -6.30 -12.51
C ILE A 76 4.78 -7.61 -11.87
N GLN A 77 5.47 -8.73 -12.15
CA GLN A 77 5.17 -10.02 -11.54
C GLN A 77 5.32 -9.98 -10.02
N ASN A 78 6.46 -9.50 -9.50
CA ASN A 78 6.69 -9.41 -8.05
C ASN A 78 5.66 -8.50 -7.35
N LEU A 79 5.36 -7.34 -7.92
CA LEU A 79 4.36 -6.41 -7.35
C LEU A 79 2.93 -6.96 -7.45
N SER A 80 2.62 -7.73 -8.49
CA SER A 80 1.33 -8.42 -8.64
C SER A 80 1.14 -9.53 -7.60
N ILE A 81 2.22 -10.20 -7.20
CA ILE A 81 2.19 -11.15 -6.08
C ILE A 81 1.85 -10.40 -4.79
N LEU A 82 2.57 -9.31 -4.52
CA LEU A 82 2.40 -8.52 -3.30
C LEU A 82 0.98 -7.96 -3.16
N ILE A 83 0.43 -7.33 -4.20
CA ILE A 83 -0.92 -6.75 -4.14
C ILE A 83 -1.98 -7.83 -3.94
N ARG A 84 -1.79 -9.01 -4.54
CA ARG A 84 -2.69 -10.15 -4.32
C ARG A 84 -2.64 -10.60 -2.87
N GLN A 85 -1.45 -10.70 -2.28
CA GLN A 85 -1.28 -11.08 -0.88
C GLN A 85 -1.88 -10.04 0.08
N ILE A 86 -1.64 -8.76 -0.17
CA ILE A 86 -2.26 -7.64 0.58
C ILE A 86 -3.78 -7.74 0.50
N LYS A 87 -4.35 -7.84 -0.70
CA LYS A 87 -5.80 -7.92 -0.89
C LYS A 87 -6.41 -9.14 -0.18
N SER A 88 -5.81 -10.32 -0.36
CA SER A 88 -6.26 -11.54 0.34
C SER A 88 -6.12 -11.39 1.85
N TYR A 89 -5.08 -10.72 2.35
CA TYR A 89 -4.93 -10.51 3.79
C TYR A 89 -6.04 -9.63 4.37
N TYR A 90 -6.31 -8.48 3.76
CA TYR A 90 -7.43 -7.62 4.15
C TYR A 90 -8.75 -8.39 4.12
N GLN A 91 -9.04 -9.07 3.02
CA GLN A 91 -10.34 -9.70 2.83
C GLN A 91 -10.53 -10.96 3.65
N GLU A 92 -9.56 -11.87 3.64
CA GLU A 92 -9.69 -13.21 4.24
C GLU A 92 -9.28 -13.24 5.71
N THR A 93 -8.28 -12.44 6.10
CA THR A 93 -7.76 -12.42 7.48
C THR A 93 -8.40 -11.31 8.31
N LEU A 94 -8.44 -10.08 7.79
CA LEU A 94 -8.98 -8.94 8.53
C LEU A 94 -10.50 -8.78 8.38
N GLN A 95 -11.13 -9.52 7.47
CA GLN A 95 -12.55 -9.35 7.12
C GLN A 95 -12.87 -7.90 6.70
N GLN A 96 -11.97 -7.30 5.92
CA GLN A 96 -12.04 -5.93 5.44
C GLN A 96 -11.91 -5.88 3.92
N LEU A 97 -12.69 -5.00 3.28
CA LEU A 97 -12.57 -4.72 1.85
C LEU A 97 -11.73 -3.45 1.64
N VAL A 98 -10.66 -3.57 0.85
CA VAL A 98 -9.94 -2.38 0.36
C VAL A 98 -10.82 -1.67 -0.66
N ALA A 99 -11.42 -0.56 -0.24
CA ALA A 99 -12.32 0.24 -1.05
C ALA A 99 -11.55 1.26 -1.90
N MET A 100 -10.43 1.81 -1.43
CA MET A 100 -9.61 2.70 -2.25
C MET A 100 -9.07 1.98 -3.52
N PRO A 101 -8.76 2.73 -4.61
CA PRO A 101 -8.14 2.13 -5.79
C PRO A 101 -6.85 1.39 -5.45
N LEU A 102 -6.73 0.14 -5.91
CA LEU A 102 -5.52 -0.67 -5.69
C LEU A 102 -4.33 -0.10 -6.49
N PRO A 103 -3.09 -0.31 -6.01
CA PRO A 103 -1.90 0.15 -6.71
C PRO A 103 -1.80 -0.43 -8.12
N ASN A 104 -1.57 0.43 -9.12
CA ASN A 104 -1.46 0.02 -10.51
C ASN A 104 -0.04 -0.51 -10.83
N VAL A 105 0.11 -1.83 -10.85
CA VAL A 105 1.40 -2.50 -11.15
C VAL A 105 1.95 -2.16 -12.53
N LEU A 106 1.11 -1.83 -13.51
CA LEU A 106 1.58 -1.50 -14.85
C LEU A 106 2.27 -0.14 -14.86
N VAL A 107 1.77 0.82 -14.07
CA VAL A 107 2.41 2.13 -13.88
C VAL A 107 3.74 1.93 -13.15
N LEU A 108 3.77 1.18 -12.05
CA LEU A 108 5.01 0.85 -11.32
C LEU A 108 6.00 0.04 -12.18
N GLY A 109 5.50 -0.78 -13.09
CA GLY A 109 6.31 -1.55 -14.03
C GLY A 109 6.97 -0.71 -15.11
N ARG A 110 6.18 0.16 -15.76
CA ARG A 110 6.58 0.85 -16.98
C ARG A 110 7.12 2.25 -16.72
N ASN A 111 6.47 3.01 -15.83
CA ASN A 111 6.77 4.41 -15.55
C ASN A 111 6.95 4.66 -14.04
N PRO A 112 7.83 3.90 -13.34
CA PRO A 112 8.00 4.03 -11.89
C PRO A 112 8.51 5.40 -11.45
N LEU A 113 9.31 6.03 -12.29
CA LEU A 113 9.92 7.33 -12.05
C LEU A 113 9.04 8.45 -12.62
N SER A 114 7.75 8.41 -12.33
CA SER A 114 6.80 9.46 -12.68
C SER A 114 6.02 9.86 -11.44
N GLU A 115 5.39 11.03 -11.43
CA GLU A 115 4.49 11.45 -10.34
C GLU A 115 3.43 10.38 -10.05
N GLN A 116 2.83 9.83 -11.11
CA GLN A 116 1.89 8.71 -11.02
C GLN A 116 2.55 7.44 -10.46
N GLY A 117 3.79 7.12 -10.84
CA GLY A 117 4.53 5.97 -10.29
C GLY A 117 4.80 6.10 -8.79
N LEU A 118 5.18 7.30 -8.33
CA LEU A 118 5.39 7.57 -6.90
C LEU A 118 4.07 7.52 -6.11
N GLU A 119 2.98 8.02 -6.71
CA GLU A 119 1.62 7.92 -6.19
C GLU A 119 1.18 6.45 -6.01
N GLU A 120 1.38 5.61 -7.03
CA GLU A 120 1.06 4.17 -6.94
C GLU A 120 1.93 3.45 -5.92
N MET A 121 3.21 3.84 -5.77
CA MET A 121 4.08 3.30 -4.72
C MET A 121 3.58 3.74 -3.34
N ARG A 122 3.12 4.98 -3.18
CA ARG A 122 2.54 5.46 -1.92
C ARG A 122 1.35 4.61 -1.50
N LYS A 123 0.41 4.35 -2.41
CA LYS A 123 -0.75 3.47 -2.15
C LYS A 123 -0.31 2.08 -1.71
N LEU A 124 0.71 1.52 -2.38
CA LEU A 124 1.24 0.20 -2.03
C LEU A 124 1.83 0.16 -0.61
N LEU A 125 2.67 1.15 -0.26
CA LEU A 125 3.26 1.23 1.07
C LEU A 125 2.21 1.51 2.16
N LEU A 126 1.18 2.29 1.85
CA LEU A 126 0.07 2.59 2.74
C LEU A 126 -0.74 1.34 3.07
N LEU A 127 -1.11 0.53 2.07
CA LEU A 127 -1.83 -0.73 2.32
C LEU A 127 -0.97 -1.75 3.06
N LEU A 128 0.33 -1.83 2.77
CA LEU A 128 1.24 -2.73 3.48
C LEU A 128 1.39 -2.33 4.96
N LEU A 129 1.44 -1.02 5.27
CA LEU A 129 1.39 -0.52 6.64
C LEU A 129 0.12 -0.99 7.35
N GLY A 130 -1.04 -0.88 6.68
CA GLY A 130 -2.31 -1.32 7.24
C GLY A 130 -2.38 -2.82 7.51
N CYS A 131 -1.69 -3.65 6.70
CA CYS A 131 -1.48 -5.06 7.04
C CYS A 131 -0.59 -5.20 8.29
N ALA A 132 0.53 -4.49 8.37
CA ALA A 132 1.50 -4.61 9.45
C ALA A 132 0.93 -4.25 10.83
N VAL A 133 0.14 -3.17 10.91
CA VAL A 133 -0.44 -2.68 12.19
C VAL A 133 -1.70 -3.44 12.63
N GLN A 134 -2.22 -4.32 11.78
CA GLN A 134 -3.37 -5.17 12.07
C GLN A 134 -3.01 -6.66 12.17
N CYS A 135 -1.72 -7.02 12.09
CA CYS A 135 -1.29 -8.41 12.13
C CYS A 135 -1.10 -8.98 13.55
N GLU A 136 -0.84 -10.28 13.63
CA GLU A 136 -0.58 -10.98 14.90
C GLU A 136 0.64 -10.42 15.66
N LYS A 137 1.59 -9.80 14.94
CA LYS A 137 2.80 -9.17 15.49
C LYS A 137 2.75 -7.64 15.46
N LYS A 138 1.56 -7.05 15.43
CA LYS A 138 1.40 -5.59 15.32
C LYS A 138 2.20 -4.81 16.36
N GLU A 139 2.32 -5.33 17.58
CA GLU A 139 3.07 -4.68 18.67
C GLU A 139 4.54 -4.47 18.29
N GLU A 140 5.19 -5.45 17.63
CA GLU A 140 6.57 -5.32 17.15
C GLU A 140 6.71 -4.21 16.10
N TYR A 141 5.74 -4.09 15.18
CA TYR A 141 5.74 -3.03 14.17
C TYR A 141 5.45 -1.65 14.79
N ILE A 142 4.54 -1.57 15.77
CA ILE A 142 4.26 -0.32 16.49
C ILE A 142 5.49 0.13 17.28
N GLU A 143 6.19 -0.78 17.97
CA GLU A 143 7.43 -0.47 18.68
C GLU A 143 8.51 0.07 17.72
N ARG A 144 8.68 -0.55 16.54
CA ARG A 144 9.60 -0.05 15.49
C ARG A 144 9.23 1.36 15.04
N ILE A 145 7.94 1.63 14.80
CA ILE A 145 7.45 2.97 14.45
C ILE A 145 7.73 3.97 15.58
N GLN A 146 7.59 3.56 16.84
CA GLN A 146 7.84 4.43 18.00
C GLN A 146 9.31 4.88 18.14
N THR A 147 10.26 4.19 17.50
CA THR A 147 11.67 4.59 17.45
C THR A 147 11.96 5.76 16.50
N LEU A 148 11.02 6.08 15.60
CA LEU A 148 11.14 7.20 14.66
C LEU A 148 10.99 8.56 15.38
N ASP A 149 11.36 9.64 14.69
CA ASP A 149 11.19 11.00 15.19
C ASP A 149 9.70 11.37 15.37
N PHE A 150 9.45 12.41 16.16
CA PHE A 150 8.09 12.78 16.57
C PHE A 150 7.17 13.11 15.38
N ASP A 151 7.65 13.88 14.41
CA ASP A 151 6.84 14.32 13.27
C ASP A 151 6.51 13.15 12.34
N THR A 152 7.50 12.29 12.07
CA THR A 152 7.28 11.05 11.30
C THR A 152 6.26 10.14 11.97
N LYS A 153 6.30 9.98 13.30
CA LYS A 153 5.33 9.17 14.04
C LYS A 153 3.91 9.71 13.93
N ALA A 154 3.73 11.02 14.10
CA ALA A 154 2.43 11.66 13.98
C ALA A 154 1.83 11.49 12.56
N ALA A 155 2.68 11.61 11.54
CA ALA A 155 2.26 11.39 10.16
C ALA A 155 1.93 9.91 9.86
N ILE A 156 2.73 8.95 10.37
CA ILE A 156 2.41 7.51 10.27
C ILE A 156 1.10 7.21 10.99
N ALA A 157 0.84 7.79 12.17
CA ALA A 157 -0.43 7.59 12.88
C ALA A 157 -1.64 8.04 12.04
N SER A 158 -1.49 9.11 11.27
CA SER A 158 -2.52 9.58 10.33
C SER A 158 -2.74 8.55 9.20
N HIS A 159 -1.66 8.00 8.64
CA HIS A 159 -1.76 6.92 7.65
C HIS A 159 -2.35 5.63 8.22
N ILE A 160 -2.08 5.29 9.48
CA ILE A 160 -2.73 4.15 10.14
C ILE A 160 -4.24 4.39 10.20
N GLN A 161 -4.69 5.56 10.66
CA GLN A 161 -6.12 5.90 10.67
C GLN A 161 -6.74 5.79 9.27
N GLU A 162 -6.02 6.25 8.25
CA GLU A 162 -6.42 6.20 6.85
C GLU A 162 -6.70 4.78 6.33
N VAL A 163 -6.04 3.73 6.85
CA VAL A 163 -6.21 2.33 6.41
C VAL A 163 -6.83 1.40 7.45
N THR A 164 -7.31 1.95 8.56
CA THR A 164 -7.94 1.16 9.64
C THR A 164 -9.28 1.71 10.10
N HIS A 165 -9.51 3.03 10.00
CA HIS A 165 -10.72 3.69 10.49
C HIS A 165 -11.45 4.49 9.40
N ASN A 166 -10.76 4.85 8.30
CA ASN A 166 -11.40 5.55 7.19
C ASN A 166 -12.14 4.57 6.26
N GLN A 167 -13.47 4.59 6.36
CA GLN A 167 -14.36 3.75 5.55
C GLN A 167 -14.28 4.02 4.05
N GLU A 168 -13.85 5.22 3.62
CA GLU A 168 -13.63 5.51 2.20
C GLU A 168 -12.47 4.69 1.60
N ASN A 169 -11.56 4.20 2.45
CA ASN A 169 -10.40 3.44 2.03
C ASN A 169 -10.52 1.95 2.36
N VAL A 170 -11.06 1.62 3.53
CA VAL A 170 -11.21 0.23 4.01
C VAL A 170 -12.57 0.07 4.68
N VAL A 171 -13.38 -0.85 4.17
CA VAL A 171 -14.71 -1.17 4.69
C VAL A 171 -14.65 -2.47 5.49
N ASP A 172 -15.01 -2.42 6.77
CA ASP A 172 -15.13 -3.62 7.60
C ASP A 172 -16.38 -4.42 7.19
N LEU A 173 -16.18 -5.69 6.79
CA LEU A 173 -17.27 -6.56 6.32
C LEU A 173 -18.19 -6.99 7.46
N GLN A 174 -17.74 -6.94 8.72
CA GLN A 174 -18.58 -7.28 9.87
C GLN A 174 -19.79 -6.33 9.98
N TRP A 175 -19.68 -5.12 9.43
CA TRP A 175 -20.77 -4.14 9.34
C TRP A 175 -21.90 -4.60 8.41
N LEU A 176 -21.60 -5.48 7.44
CA LEU A 176 -22.57 -6.06 6.52
C LEU A 176 -23.22 -7.33 7.08
N GLU A 177 -22.50 -8.08 7.90
CA GLU A 177 -22.96 -9.39 8.42
C GLU A 177 -23.68 -9.27 9.77
N GLY A 178 -23.30 -8.30 10.60
CA GLY A 178 -23.91 -8.05 11.90
C GLY A 178 -24.99 -6.97 11.80
N GLY A 179 -26.26 -7.36 11.85
CA GLY A 179 -27.42 -6.44 11.88
C GLY A 179 -27.50 -5.51 13.11
N ASP A 180 -26.40 -5.32 13.86
CA ASP A 180 -26.27 -4.54 15.08
C ASP A 180 -25.43 -3.27 14.86
N LEU A 181 -25.51 -2.66 13.68
CA LEU A 181 -24.99 -1.31 13.51
C LEU A 181 -25.80 -0.35 14.38
N PRO A 182 -25.15 0.46 15.24
CA PRO A 182 -25.83 1.54 15.93
C PRO A 182 -26.59 2.39 14.91
N PRO A 183 -27.86 2.78 15.17
CA PRO A 183 -28.64 3.58 14.24
C PRO A 183 -27.93 4.88 13.81
N GLU A 184 -27.07 5.40 14.68
CA GLU A 184 -26.26 6.61 14.47
C GLU A 184 -25.18 6.41 13.38
N ASP A 185 -24.67 5.19 13.22
CA ASP A 185 -23.61 4.86 12.26
C ASP A 185 -24.16 4.41 10.90
N LEU A 186 -25.42 3.94 10.86
CA LEU A 186 -26.07 3.45 9.63
C LEU A 186 -26.17 4.53 8.55
N ASP A 187 -26.44 5.77 8.93
CA ASP A 187 -26.50 6.93 8.03
C ASP A 187 -25.14 7.24 7.42
N SER A 188 -24.06 7.14 8.21
CA SER A 188 -22.69 7.34 7.73
C SER A 188 -22.28 6.21 6.78
N PHE A 189 -22.54 4.97 7.20
CA PHE A 189 -22.26 3.78 6.43
C PHE A 189 -22.98 3.78 5.07
N SER A 190 -24.27 4.10 5.05
CA SER A 190 -25.06 4.16 3.81
C SER A 190 -24.57 5.25 2.85
N ARG A 191 -24.15 6.41 3.35
CA ARG A 191 -23.49 7.46 2.54
C ARG A 191 -22.16 6.97 1.94
N ASN A 192 -21.33 6.30 2.74
CA ASN A 192 -20.07 5.73 2.27
C ASN A 192 -20.29 4.65 1.19
N MET A 193 -21.26 3.77 1.40
CA MET A 193 -21.66 2.78 0.39
C MET A 193 -22.16 3.42 -0.91
N ALA A 194 -22.99 4.47 -0.81
CA ALA A 194 -23.45 5.20 -1.99
C ALA A 194 -22.29 5.90 -2.73
N PHE A 195 -21.34 6.47 -1.99
CA PHE A 195 -20.11 7.04 -2.56
C PHE A 195 -19.29 5.99 -3.32
N HIS A 196 -19.07 4.82 -2.73
CA HIS A 196 -18.34 3.74 -3.40
C HIS A 196 -19.06 3.22 -4.64
N LEU A 197 -20.38 3.02 -4.58
CA LEU A 197 -21.17 2.60 -5.74
C LEU A 197 -21.10 3.65 -6.86
N LYS A 198 -21.19 4.94 -6.53
CA LYS A 198 -21.03 6.00 -7.52
C LYS A 198 -19.65 5.96 -8.16
N ARG A 199 -18.58 5.88 -7.36
CA ARG A 199 -17.21 5.81 -7.89
C ARG A 199 -17.01 4.58 -8.79
N LEU A 200 -17.55 3.43 -8.43
CA LEU A 200 -17.49 2.22 -9.27
C LEU A 200 -18.23 2.39 -10.60
N VAL A 201 -19.34 3.13 -10.62
CA VAL A 201 -20.06 3.47 -11.86
C VAL A 201 -19.22 4.41 -12.72
N ASP A 202 -18.66 5.47 -12.12
CA ASP A 202 -17.80 6.42 -12.82
C ASP A 202 -16.57 5.71 -13.42
N GLU A 203 -15.89 4.86 -12.63
CA GLU A 203 -14.73 4.07 -13.09
C GLU A 203 -15.08 3.09 -14.23
N ARG A 204 -16.28 2.48 -14.19
CA ARG A 204 -16.76 1.61 -15.27
C ARG A 204 -16.98 2.40 -16.55
N ASP A 205 -17.57 3.59 -16.44
CA ASP A 205 -17.91 4.43 -17.60
C ASP A 205 -16.64 5.01 -18.24
N ASP A 206 -15.68 5.48 -17.43
CA ASP A 206 -14.35 5.90 -17.89
C ASP A 206 -13.62 4.79 -18.67
N GLN A 207 -13.72 3.53 -18.21
CA GLN A 207 -13.11 2.39 -18.92
C GLN A 207 -13.74 2.14 -20.29
N LEU A 208 -15.03 2.44 -20.47
CA LEU A 208 -15.70 2.28 -21.77
C LEU A 208 -15.27 3.37 -22.75
N GLU A 209 -15.04 4.59 -22.28
CA GLU A 209 -14.61 5.73 -23.13
C GLU A 209 -13.17 5.59 -23.64
N VAL A 210 -12.28 4.93 -22.89
CA VAL A 210 -10.88 4.70 -23.30
C VAL A 210 -10.74 3.63 -24.41
N HIS A 211 -11.80 2.86 -24.69
CA HIS A 211 -11.83 1.83 -25.73
C HIS A 211 -12.58 2.22 -27.02
N VAL A 212 -12.89 3.51 -27.21
CA VAL A 212 -13.47 4.10 -28.44
C VAL A 212 -12.43 4.90 -29.21
#